data_AF-A0A7C3QGC0-F1
#
_entry.id   AF-A0A7C3QGC0-F1
#
_cell.length_a   1.000
_cell.length_b   1.000
_cell.length_c   1.000
_cell.angle_alpha   90.00
_cell.angle_beta   90.00
_cell.angle_gamma   90.00
#
_symmetry.space_group_name_H-M   'P 1'
#
loop_
_entity.id
_entity.type
_entity.pdbx_description
1 polymer ?
#
loop_
_entity_poly.entity_id
_entity_poly.type
_entity_poly.pdbx_seq_one_letter_code
_entity_poly.pdbx_strand_id
1 'polypeptide(L)'
;MGQISAAGLYKRYAGELADFWGRRKTHGRFQRQFDLFGLTFTLRSNVAEVLTAVDLALPLYTQIESEMDAPEIEIQVAARDGRLSTEPPPDDLMQRITYAGDGEWLALHLGEWGQVHVDLGRGRATAVIAPSLAQRPDLFAQCVLHTILLNFIIAAGYGMLHASCLERDGHALLLLAPHNTGKSTTALRLALAGWRLLTDSMVFVSSGEILPQIARIGADFDIANPQNPRNPRLKNEGIRLLGFPVGQIKLRADMAAQFPQLRPYLTPEIVRDETKYRLDLRQAGVPVWETAVTPSRAALCLLARHDAPDTRVTAVSQERVWEAIMRNSL
;
A
#
# COMPACT_ATOMS: atom_id res chain seq x y z
N MET A 1 -27.00 45.79 -23.73
CA MET A 1 -26.26 45.58 -22.48
C MET A 1 -26.27 44.09 -22.18
N GLY A 2 -25.12 43.41 -22.23
CA GLY A 2 -25.06 41.97 -21.95
C GLY A 2 -25.36 41.70 -20.48
N GLN A 3 -26.32 40.81 -20.20
CA GLN A 3 -26.63 40.37 -18.84
C GLN A 3 -25.37 39.75 -18.22
N ILE A 4 -24.81 40.40 -17.20
CA ILE A 4 -23.74 39.81 -16.40
C ILE A 4 -24.39 38.78 -15.50
N SER A 5 -24.04 37.50 -15.67
CA SER A 5 -24.55 36.42 -14.84
C SER A 5 -23.99 36.53 -13.41
N ALA A 6 -24.75 36.04 -12.43
CA ALA A 6 -24.28 35.96 -11.03
C ALA A 6 -22.96 35.18 -10.91
N ALA A 7 -22.76 34.14 -11.73
CA ALA A 7 -21.49 33.40 -11.81
C ALA A 7 -20.33 34.27 -12.34
N GLY A 8 -20.60 35.15 -13.31
CA GLY A 8 -19.63 36.10 -13.83
C GLY A 8 -19.25 37.18 -12.81
N LEU A 9 -20.22 37.70 -12.05
CA LEU A 9 -19.96 38.62 -10.92
C LEU A 9 -19.17 37.91 -9.81
N TYR A 10 -19.55 36.68 -9.44
CA TYR A 10 -18.83 35.91 -8.44
C TYR A 10 -17.35 35.70 -8.82
N LYS A 11 -17.07 35.27 -10.06
CA LYS A 11 -15.67 35.13 -10.54
C LYS A 11 -14.91 36.45 -10.50
N ARG A 12 -15.56 37.57 -10.85
CA ARG A 12 -14.93 38.90 -10.85
C ARG A 12 -14.56 39.38 -9.45
N TYR A 13 -15.41 39.15 -8.45
CA TYR A 13 -15.22 39.64 -7.08
C TYR A 13 -14.70 38.58 -6.10
N ALA A 14 -14.42 37.34 -6.54
CA ALA A 14 -13.99 36.24 -5.66
C ALA A 14 -12.74 36.55 -4.83
N GLY A 15 -11.85 37.42 -5.33
CA GLY A 15 -10.66 37.90 -4.59
C GLY A 15 -10.99 38.89 -3.46
N GLU A 16 -12.13 39.57 -3.53
CA GLU A 16 -12.52 40.64 -2.59
C GLU A 16 -13.50 40.15 -1.52
N LEU A 17 -14.25 39.08 -1.79
CA LEU A 17 -15.18 38.47 -0.83
C LEU A 17 -14.43 37.92 0.39
N ALA A 18 -15.07 37.93 1.57
CA ALA A 18 -14.50 37.31 2.77
C ALA A 18 -14.32 35.79 2.59
N ASP A 19 -13.22 35.21 3.10
CA ASP A 19 -12.98 33.75 3.01
C ASP A 19 -13.64 32.98 4.15
N PHE A 20 -14.97 33.11 4.29
CA PHE A 20 -15.72 32.51 5.40
C PHE A 20 -15.47 30.99 5.51
N TRP A 21 -15.34 30.31 4.37
CA TRP A 21 -15.15 28.87 4.29
C TRP A 21 -13.68 28.44 4.27
N GLY A 22 -12.73 29.37 4.27
CA GLY A 22 -11.30 29.08 4.18
C GLY A 22 -10.84 28.52 2.84
N ARG A 23 -11.67 28.59 1.79
CA ARG A 23 -11.40 27.96 0.47
C ARG A 23 -10.17 28.54 -0.21
N ARG A 24 -9.89 29.82 -0.02
CA ARG A 24 -8.68 30.45 -0.58
C ARG A 24 -7.44 30.01 0.19
N LYS A 25 -7.53 29.94 1.52
CA LYS A 25 -6.43 29.45 2.38
C LYS A 25 -6.10 27.97 2.15
N THR A 26 -7.10 27.15 1.84
CA THR A 26 -6.92 25.71 1.59
C THR A 26 -6.80 25.35 0.11
N HIS A 27 -6.63 26.34 -0.77
CA HIS A 27 -6.46 26.10 -2.20
C HIS A 27 -5.16 25.34 -2.47
N GLY A 28 -5.25 24.23 -3.21
CA GLY A 28 -4.11 23.39 -3.58
C GLY A 28 -3.18 24.11 -4.54
N ARG A 29 -2.16 24.80 -4.02
CA ARG A 29 -1.17 25.56 -4.79
C ARG A 29 0.07 24.74 -5.16
N PHE A 30 0.30 23.64 -4.46
CA PHE A 30 1.37 22.69 -4.73
C PHE A 30 0.77 21.41 -5.30
N GLN A 31 1.47 20.80 -6.25
CA GLN A 31 1.06 19.52 -6.84
C GLN A 31 2.27 18.64 -7.12
N ARG A 32 2.08 17.32 -7.01
CA ARG A 32 3.03 16.30 -7.43
C ARG A 32 2.26 15.19 -8.14
N GLN A 33 2.70 14.86 -9.35
CA GLN A 33 2.21 13.71 -10.10
C GLN A 33 3.24 12.58 -9.98
N PHE A 34 2.75 11.34 -9.86
CA PHE A 34 3.57 10.13 -9.82
C PHE A 34 2.77 8.91 -10.25
N ASP A 35 3.47 7.90 -10.76
CA ASP A 35 2.85 6.66 -11.20
C ASP A 35 3.14 5.53 -10.21
N LEU A 36 2.15 4.68 -10.00
CA LEU A 36 2.27 3.54 -9.11
C LEU A 36 1.29 2.44 -9.55
N PHE A 37 1.82 1.26 -9.89
CA PHE A 37 1.03 0.07 -10.21
C PHE A 37 0.00 0.33 -11.33
N GLY A 38 0.46 0.97 -12.42
CA GLY A 38 -0.39 1.23 -13.60
C GLY A 38 -1.42 2.34 -13.38
N LEU A 39 -1.34 3.06 -12.25
CA LEU A 39 -2.21 4.18 -11.91
C LEU A 39 -1.38 5.45 -11.86
N THR A 40 -1.96 6.55 -12.32
CA THR A 40 -1.35 7.89 -12.24
C THR A 40 -2.02 8.67 -11.12
N PHE A 41 -1.25 9.08 -10.13
CA PHE A 41 -1.72 9.85 -8.99
C PHE A 41 -1.30 11.31 -9.12
N THR A 42 -2.23 12.23 -8.87
CA THR A 42 -1.99 13.66 -8.72
C THR A 42 -2.30 14.08 -7.29
N LEU A 43 -1.27 14.33 -6.49
CA LEU A 43 -1.41 14.82 -5.12
C LEU A 43 -1.31 16.35 -5.08
N ARG A 44 -2.37 17.01 -4.61
CA ARG A 44 -2.48 18.48 -4.51
C ARG A 44 -2.59 18.91 -3.06
N SER A 45 -1.88 19.97 -2.69
CA SER A 45 -1.91 20.50 -1.33
C SER A 45 -1.72 22.02 -1.26
N ASN A 46 -2.26 22.65 -0.21
CA ASN A 46 -1.97 24.06 0.11
C ASN A 46 -0.64 24.23 0.87
N VAL A 47 -0.02 23.14 1.33
CA VAL A 47 1.27 23.08 2.02
C VAL A 47 2.23 22.13 1.28
N ALA A 48 3.49 22.54 1.12
CA ALA A 48 4.45 21.84 0.26
C ALA A 48 5.02 20.58 0.92
N GLU A 49 5.12 20.59 2.25
CA GLU A 49 5.67 19.52 3.10
C GLU A 49 4.93 18.19 2.89
N VAL A 50 3.63 18.26 2.61
CA VAL A 50 2.81 17.07 2.28
C VAL A 50 3.31 16.37 1.01
N LEU A 51 3.90 17.10 0.05
CA LEU A 51 4.43 16.47 -1.17
C LEU A 51 5.65 15.59 -0.86
N THR A 52 6.43 15.90 0.19
CA THR A 52 7.57 15.09 0.62
C THR A 52 7.17 13.68 1.03
N ALA A 53 5.91 13.48 1.46
CA ALA A 53 5.39 12.14 1.75
C ALA A 53 5.42 11.21 0.53
N VAL A 54 5.32 11.75 -0.69
CA VAL A 54 5.44 10.97 -1.93
C VAL A 54 6.85 10.41 -2.06
N ASP A 55 7.86 11.23 -1.84
CA ASP A 55 9.27 10.80 -1.93
C ASP A 55 9.65 9.76 -0.86
N LEU A 56 8.97 9.80 0.29
CA LEU A 56 9.11 8.79 1.35
C LEU A 56 8.36 7.50 1.02
N ALA A 57 7.22 7.60 0.34
CA ALA A 57 6.34 6.46 0.05
C ALA A 57 6.82 5.63 -1.15
N LEU A 58 7.18 6.27 -2.26
CA LEU A 58 7.47 5.59 -3.53
C LEU A 58 8.57 4.53 -3.45
N PRO A 59 9.70 4.74 -2.73
CA PRO A 59 10.75 3.72 -2.61
C PRO A 59 10.29 2.42 -1.91
N LEU A 60 9.14 2.46 -1.23
CA LEU A 60 8.55 1.30 -0.55
C LEU A 60 7.67 0.47 -1.48
N TYR A 61 7.35 0.92 -2.69
CA TYR A 61 6.58 0.13 -3.63
C TYR A 61 7.46 -0.42 -4.74
N THR A 62 7.02 -1.54 -5.32
CA THR A 62 7.64 -2.06 -6.54
C THR A 62 7.56 -1.04 -7.68
N GLN A 63 8.70 -0.81 -8.33
CA GLN A 63 8.80 0.06 -9.47
C GLN A 63 8.38 -0.68 -10.73
N ILE A 64 7.46 -0.08 -11.48
CA ILE A 64 7.08 -0.55 -12.82
C ILE A 64 7.07 0.63 -13.78
N GLU A 65 7.30 0.35 -15.05
CA GLU A 65 7.13 1.35 -16.11
C GLU A 65 5.67 1.76 -16.21
N SER A 66 5.44 3.05 -16.41
CA SER A 66 4.10 3.61 -16.59
C SER A 66 3.49 3.15 -17.90
N GLU A 67 2.20 2.81 -17.86
CA GLU A 67 1.44 2.45 -19.05
C GLU A 67 0.82 3.71 -19.66
N MET A 68 0.68 3.73 -20.99
CA MET A 68 -0.07 4.78 -21.67
C MET A 68 -1.56 4.65 -21.29
N ASP A 69 -2.22 5.76 -20.97
CA ASP A 69 -3.64 5.85 -20.61
C ASP A 69 -4.05 5.29 -19.22
N ALA A 70 -3.11 5.27 -18.26
CA ALA A 70 -3.39 4.93 -16.87
C ALA A 70 -4.52 5.77 -16.24
N PRO A 71 -5.45 5.17 -15.46
CA PRO A 71 -6.47 5.92 -14.74
C PRO A 71 -5.87 7.01 -13.84
N GLU A 72 -6.40 8.24 -13.93
CA GLU A 72 -5.95 9.35 -13.10
C GLU A 72 -6.71 9.36 -11.77
N ILE A 73 -5.94 9.45 -10.68
CA ILE A 73 -6.44 9.52 -9.31
C ILE A 73 -6.01 10.84 -8.68
N GLU A 74 -6.96 11.60 -8.15
CA GLU A 74 -6.68 12.86 -7.48
C GLU A 74 -6.68 12.69 -5.95
N ILE A 75 -5.59 13.10 -5.32
CA ILE A 75 -5.49 13.19 -3.85
C ILE A 75 -5.39 14.66 -3.47
N GLN A 76 -6.46 15.22 -2.90
CA GLN A 76 -6.46 16.59 -2.42
C GLN A 76 -6.25 16.63 -0.90
N VAL A 77 -5.22 17.35 -0.45
CA VAL A 77 -4.90 17.53 0.97
C VAL A 77 -5.01 19.00 1.33
N ALA A 78 -5.80 19.31 2.35
CA ALA A 78 -5.94 20.66 2.88
C ALA A 78 -5.45 20.69 4.33
N ALA A 79 -4.29 21.30 4.56
CA ALA A 79 -3.86 21.67 5.90
C ALA A 79 -4.63 22.92 6.34
N ARG A 80 -5.31 22.85 7.49
CA ARG A 80 -6.19 23.92 7.96
C ARG A 80 -5.92 24.29 9.41
N ASP A 81 -5.64 25.56 9.65
CA ASP A 81 -5.59 26.15 11.00
C ASP A 81 -7.00 26.18 11.63
N GLY A 82 -7.11 25.93 12.94
CA GLY A 82 -8.36 26.09 13.69
C GLY A 82 -8.71 24.91 14.60
N ARG A 83 -9.89 24.30 14.42
CA ARG A 83 -10.46 23.23 15.29
C ARG A 83 -9.64 21.93 15.34
N LEU A 84 -8.60 21.80 14.52
CA LEU A 84 -7.68 20.67 14.56
C LEU A 84 -6.52 20.99 15.49
N SER A 85 -5.92 19.97 16.10
CA SER A 85 -4.88 20.14 17.10
C SER A 85 -3.66 20.87 16.52
N THR A 86 -3.13 21.84 17.27
CA THR A 86 -1.83 22.45 16.98
C THR A 86 -0.68 21.64 17.56
N GLU A 87 -0.96 20.71 18.47
CA GLU A 87 0.06 19.84 19.06
C GLU A 87 0.60 18.85 18.01
N PRO A 88 1.90 18.48 18.12
CA PRO A 88 2.46 17.43 17.28
C PRO A 88 1.67 16.12 17.41
N PRO A 89 1.37 15.42 16.29
CA PRO A 89 0.78 14.10 16.35
C PRO A 89 1.72 13.14 17.09
N PRO A 90 1.18 12.19 17.87
CA PRO A 90 2.01 11.19 18.52
C PRO A 90 2.56 10.21 17.48
N ASP A 91 3.73 9.63 17.74
CA ASP A 91 4.36 8.69 16.80
C ASP A 91 3.55 7.39 16.63
N ASP A 92 2.66 7.08 17.57
CA ASP A 92 1.73 5.94 17.50
C ASP A 92 0.39 6.28 16.82
N LEU A 93 0.27 7.42 16.13
CA LEU A 93 -0.98 7.91 15.51
C LEU A 93 -1.70 6.83 14.70
N MET A 94 -0.96 5.98 13.98
CA MET A 94 -1.50 4.87 13.18
C MET A 94 -2.41 3.93 14.00
N GLN A 95 -2.11 3.73 15.28
CA GLN A 95 -2.87 2.87 16.20
C GLN A 95 -4.15 3.55 16.71
N ARG A 96 -4.28 4.86 16.51
CA ARG A 96 -5.41 5.70 16.95
C ARG A 96 -6.40 5.98 15.82
N ILE A 97 -6.09 5.54 14.59
CA ILE A 97 -6.95 5.77 13.43
C ILE A 97 -8.16 4.85 13.50
N THR A 98 -9.35 5.42 13.34
CA THR A 98 -10.56 4.64 13.12
C THR A 98 -10.95 4.69 11.66
N TYR A 99 -11.31 3.54 11.12
CA TYR A 99 -11.69 3.36 9.72
C TYR A 99 -13.20 3.08 9.62
N ALA A 100 -13.84 3.63 8.60
CA ALA A 100 -15.21 3.30 8.22
C ALA A 100 -15.28 3.24 6.69
N GLY A 101 -16.05 2.32 6.11
CA GLY A 101 -16.13 2.18 4.66
C GLY A 101 -17.17 1.17 4.26
N ASP A 102 -17.60 1.26 3.01
CA ASP A 102 -18.45 0.27 2.35
C ASP A 102 -18.26 0.35 0.84
N GLY A 103 -18.05 -0.79 0.19
CA GLY A 103 -17.81 -0.90 -1.24
C GLY A 103 -16.75 0.08 -1.76
N GLU A 104 -17.21 1.12 -2.44
CA GLU A 104 -16.37 2.09 -3.16
C GLU A 104 -15.97 3.32 -2.34
N TRP A 105 -16.25 3.37 -1.03
CA TRP A 105 -15.78 4.49 -0.20
C TRP A 105 -15.12 4.04 1.09
N LEU A 106 -14.17 4.86 1.54
CA LEU A 106 -13.44 4.69 2.79
C LEU A 106 -13.29 6.06 3.47
N ALA A 107 -13.38 6.08 4.79
CA ALA A 107 -13.12 7.23 5.64
C ALA A 107 -12.13 6.86 6.75
N LEU A 108 -11.20 7.78 7.02
CA LEU A 108 -10.26 7.68 8.15
C LEU A 108 -10.53 8.86 9.07
N HIS A 109 -10.61 8.60 10.37
CA HIS A 109 -10.56 9.63 11.40
C HIS A 109 -9.23 9.53 12.14
N LEU A 110 -8.44 10.59 12.10
CA LEU A 110 -7.11 10.70 12.69
C LEU A 110 -7.19 11.43 14.04
N GLY A 111 -8.29 11.26 14.78
CA GLY A 111 -8.57 12.04 16.00
C GLY A 111 -8.58 13.55 15.73
N GLU A 112 -7.81 14.30 16.52
CA GLU A 112 -7.71 15.76 16.41
C GLU A 112 -6.82 16.24 15.26
N TRP A 113 -6.12 15.33 14.57
CA TRP A 113 -5.13 15.67 13.54
C TRP A 113 -5.67 15.61 12.11
N GLY A 114 -6.90 15.14 11.92
CA GLY A 114 -7.56 15.23 10.63
C GLY A 114 -8.53 14.12 10.30
N GLN A 115 -8.98 14.16 9.07
CA GLN A 115 -9.93 13.21 8.50
C GLN A 115 -9.68 13.05 7.00
N VAL A 116 -9.96 11.86 6.49
CA VAL A 116 -9.77 11.50 5.09
C VAL A 116 -11.05 10.87 4.59
N HIS A 117 -11.45 11.20 3.37
CA HIS A 117 -12.49 10.52 2.63
C HIS A 117 -11.94 10.09 1.28
N VAL A 118 -12.18 8.85 0.91
CA VAL A 118 -11.75 8.23 -0.34
C VAL A 118 -13.00 7.73 -1.06
N ASP A 119 -13.14 8.15 -2.30
CA ASP A 119 -14.15 7.72 -3.27
C ASP A 119 -13.38 6.97 -4.38
N LEU A 120 -13.43 5.64 -4.29
CA LEU A 120 -12.73 4.73 -5.20
C LEU A 120 -13.36 4.79 -6.60
N GLY A 121 -14.69 4.83 -6.68
CA GLY A 121 -15.43 4.87 -7.94
C GLY A 121 -15.16 6.13 -8.77
N ARG A 122 -14.82 7.24 -8.11
CA ARG A 122 -14.44 8.49 -8.79
C ARG A 122 -12.95 8.73 -8.92
N GLY A 123 -12.09 7.87 -8.39
CA GLY A 123 -10.65 8.11 -8.41
C GLY A 123 -10.25 9.33 -7.56
N ARG A 124 -10.91 9.59 -6.41
CA ARG A 124 -10.63 10.79 -5.61
C ARG A 124 -10.45 10.50 -4.12
N ALA A 125 -9.45 11.10 -3.52
CA ALA A 125 -9.31 11.18 -2.07
C ALA A 125 -9.22 12.65 -1.64
N THR A 126 -9.89 13.00 -0.54
CA THR A 126 -9.79 14.31 0.09
C THR A 126 -9.42 14.15 1.55
N ALA A 127 -8.35 14.82 1.97
CA ALA A 127 -7.91 14.86 3.35
C ALA A 127 -7.95 16.31 3.88
N VAL A 128 -8.49 16.49 5.08
CA VAL A 128 -8.33 17.74 5.84
C VAL A 128 -7.50 17.40 7.07
N ILE A 129 -6.33 18.01 7.19
CA ILE A 129 -5.35 17.67 8.23
C ILE A 129 -4.93 18.90 9.04
N ALA A 130 -4.42 18.64 10.25
CA ALA A 130 -3.77 19.65 11.06
C ALA A 130 -2.44 20.08 10.43
N PRO A 131 -2.03 21.36 10.56
CA PRO A 131 -0.71 21.80 10.14
C PRO A 131 0.44 21.01 10.79
N SER A 132 0.28 20.59 12.05
CA SER A 132 1.27 19.79 12.77
C SER A 132 1.50 18.41 12.13
N LEU A 133 0.46 17.79 11.57
CA LEU A 133 0.60 16.56 10.80
C LEU A 133 1.24 16.81 9.42
N ALA A 134 0.95 17.94 8.77
CA ALA A 134 1.61 18.30 7.52
C ALA A 134 3.13 18.48 7.67
N GLN A 135 3.60 18.92 8.84
CA GLN A 135 5.01 19.06 9.18
C GLN A 135 5.71 17.72 9.50
N ARG A 136 4.96 16.61 9.56
CA ARG A 136 5.45 15.25 9.76
C ARG A 136 5.16 14.39 8.52
N PRO A 137 5.86 14.62 7.40
CA PRO A 137 5.60 13.90 6.15
C PRO A 137 5.81 12.39 6.28
N ASP A 138 6.65 11.95 7.21
CA ASP A 138 6.84 10.55 7.60
C ASP A 138 5.55 9.93 8.15
N LEU A 139 4.92 10.59 9.13
CA LEU A 139 3.66 10.14 9.72
C LEU A 139 2.50 10.29 8.74
N PHE A 140 2.46 11.36 7.95
CA PHE A 140 1.44 11.52 6.91
C PHE A 140 1.54 10.40 5.87
N ALA A 141 2.76 10.06 5.41
CA ALA A 141 2.97 8.94 4.51
C ALA A 141 2.44 7.63 5.11
N GLN A 142 2.84 7.35 6.36
CA GLN A 142 2.49 6.14 7.10
C GLN A 142 0.99 5.99 7.37
N CYS A 143 0.35 7.05 7.85
CA CYS A 143 -1.02 7.02 8.36
C CYS A 143 -2.07 7.24 7.27
N VAL A 144 -1.75 8.09 6.28
CA VAL A 144 -2.72 8.59 5.30
C VAL A 144 -2.37 8.10 3.91
N LEU A 145 -1.19 8.46 3.40
CA LEU A 145 -0.88 8.24 1.98
C LEU A 145 -0.87 6.75 1.63
N HIS A 146 -0.19 5.90 2.40
CA HIS A 146 -0.18 4.46 2.12
C HIS A 146 -1.59 3.86 2.13
N THR A 147 -2.44 4.24 3.08
CA THR A 147 -3.82 3.76 3.11
C THR A 147 -4.57 4.12 1.82
N ILE A 148 -4.46 5.37 1.37
CA ILE A 148 -5.10 5.83 0.13
C ILE A 148 -4.57 5.04 -1.07
N LEU A 149 -3.24 4.99 -1.24
CA LEU A 149 -2.60 4.31 -2.37
C LEU A 149 -2.97 2.83 -2.45
N LEU A 150 -2.87 2.11 -1.32
CA LEU A 150 -3.16 0.69 -1.25
C LEU A 150 -4.62 0.38 -1.59
N ASN A 151 -5.58 1.20 -1.15
CA ASN A 151 -6.98 0.99 -1.48
C ASN A 151 -7.27 1.22 -2.96
N PHE A 152 -6.65 2.21 -3.60
CA PHE A 152 -6.77 2.38 -5.05
C PHE A 152 -6.11 1.26 -5.84
N ILE A 153 -4.95 0.77 -5.40
CA ILE A 153 -4.30 -0.40 -6.00
C ILE A 153 -5.22 -1.63 -5.94
N ILE A 154 -5.83 -1.89 -4.79
CA ILE A 154 -6.76 -3.01 -4.62
C ILE A 154 -8.01 -2.81 -5.47
N ALA A 155 -8.57 -1.59 -5.51
CA ALA A 155 -9.73 -1.26 -6.33
C ALA A 155 -9.46 -1.38 -7.83
N ALA A 156 -8.22 -1.14 -8.27
CA ALA A 156 -7.77 -1.38 -9.64
C ALA A 156 -7.68 -2.86 -10.02
N GLY A 157 -7.92 -3.78 -9.06
CA GLY A 157 -8.06 -5.21 -9.30
C GLY A 157 -6.79 -6.03 -9.02
N TYR A 158 -5.75 -5.43 -8.46
CA TYR A 158 -4.58 -6.18 -8.01
C TYR A 158 -4.96 -7.13 -6.87
N GLY A 159 -4.70 -8.43 -7.06
CA GLY A 159 -4.87 -9.41 -5.99
C GLY A 159 -3.85 -9.16 -4.89
N MET A 160 -4.25 -9.18 -3.62
CA MET A 160 -3.36 -8.92 -2.49
C MET A 160 -3.21 -10.16 -1.60
N LEU A 161 -1.96 -10.53 -1.34
CA LEU A 161 -1.57 -11.61 -0.44
C LEU A 161 -0.73 -11.03 0.70
N HIS A 162 -1.14 -11.29 1.93
CA HIS A 162 -0.29 -11.04 3.10
C HIS A 162 0.79 -12.12 3.21
N ALA A 163 1.91 -11.89 2.54
CA ALA A 163 2.96 -12.87 2.33
C ALA A 163 4.34 -12.19 2.25
N SER A 164 5.40 -12.98 2.49
CA SER A 164 6.74 -12.59 2.05
C SER A 164 7.01 -13.17 0.68
N CYS A 165 7.59 -12.39 -0.23
CA CYS A 165 8.02 -12.86 -1.54
C CYS A 165 9.52 -12.69 -1.70
N LEU A 166 10.19 -13.78 -2.06
CA LEU A 166 11.59 -13.78 -2.44
C LEU A 166 11.74 -14.36 -3.85
N GLU A 167 12.76 -13.92 -4.57
CA GLU A 167 13.10 -14.40 -5.89
C GLU A 167 14.52 -14.98 -5.90
N ARG A 168 14.72 -16.05 -6.66
CA ARG A 168 16.05 -16.54 -7.04
C ARG A 168 15.98 -17.31 -8.35
N ASP A 169 16.85 -16.95 -9.30
CA ASP A 169 17.07 -17.68 -10.55
C ASP A 169 15.78 -17.92 -11.36
N GLY A 170 14.87 -16.94 -11.37
CA GLY A 170 13.57 -16.98 -12.03
C GLY A 170 12.47 -17.66 -11.21
N HIS A 171 12.76 -18.14 -9.99
CA HIS A 171 11.79 -18.77 -9.12
C HIS A 171 11.34 -17.82 -8.00
N ALA A 172 10.03 -17.58 -7.90
CA ALA A 172 9.45 -16.87 -6.79
C ALA A 172 9.05 -17.84 -5.66
N LEU A 173 9.33 -17.46 -4.42
CA LEU A 173 8.91 -18.15 -3.20
C LEU A 173 8.03 -17.21 -2.38
N LEU A 174 6.76 -17.58 -2.21
CA LEU A 174 5.80 -16.87 -1.40
C LEU A 174 5.59 -17.61 -0.08
N LEU A 175 5.86 -16.95 1.03
CA LEU A 175 5.67 -17.49 2.38
C LEU A 175 4.38 -16.91 2.98
N LEU A 176 3.37 -17.76 3.19
CA LEU A 176 2.13 -17.39 3.87
C LEU A 176 2.14 -17.99 5.26
N ALA A 177 1.85 -17.16 6.25
CA ALA A 177 1.89 -17.60 7.63
C ALA A 177 1.05 -16.66 8.52
N PRO A 178 0.36 -17.19 9.53
CA PRO A 178 -0.18 -16.38 10.60
C PRO A 178 0.89 -15.49 11.24
N HIS A 179 0.48 -14.42 11.92
CA HIS A 179 1.40 -13.57 12.67
C HIS A 179 2.25 -14.38 13.67
N ASN A 180 3.50 -13.95 13.89
CA ASN A 180 4.43 -14.53 14.87
C ASN A 180 4.86 -16.01 14.64
N THR A 181 4.69 -16.53 13.43
CA THR A 181 5.11 -17.89 13.04
C THR A 181 6.54 -18.00 12.49
N GLY A 182 7.26 -16.87 12.39
CA GLY A 182 8.64 -16.82 11.91
C GLY A 182 8.81 -16.46 10.43
N LYS A 183 7.74 -16.07 9.73
CA LYS A 183 7.75 -15.65 8.31
C LYS A 183 8.89 -14.68 7.97
N SER A 184 8.95 -13.56 8.67
CA SER A 184 9.98 -12.52 8.49
C SER A 184 11.39 -13.01 8.80
N THR A 185 11.55 -13.85 9.83
CA THR A 185 12.83 -14.46 10.19
C THR A 185 13.32 -15.43 9.12
N THR A 186 12.42 -16.26 8.58
CA THR A 186 12.71 -17.18 7.46
C THR A 186 13.06 -16.41 6.20
N ALA A 187 12.29 -15.37 5.85
CA ALA A 187 12.58 -14.50 4.72
C ALA A 187 13.97 -13.86 4.83
N LEU A 188 14.33 -13.34 6.01
CA LEU A 188 15.66 -12.77 6.24
C LEU A 188 16.78 -13.80 6.05
N ARG A 189 16.63 -15.02 6.60
CA ARG A 189 17.64 -16.08 6.44
C ARG A 189 17.83 -16.47 4.97
N LEU A 190 16.75 -16.54 4.20
CA LEU A 190 16.81 -16.80 2.77
C LEU A 190 17.50 -15.66 2.02
N ALA A 191 17.19 -14.41 2.37
CA ALA A 191 17.84 -13.24 1.77
C ALA A 191 19.35 -13.23 2.02
N LEU A 192 19.77 -13.53 3.25
CA LEU A 192 21.19 -13.70 3.61
C LEU A 192 21.84 -14.90 2.90
N ALA A 193 21.06 -15.88 2.45
CA ALA A 193 21.51 -17.02 1.67
C ALA A 193 21.47 -16.78 0.13
N GLY A 194 21.30 -15.52 -0.29
CA GLY A 194 21.39 -15.09 -1.69
C GLY A 194 20.06 -15.04 -2.44
N TRP A 195 18.92 -15.21 -1.77
CA TRP A 195 17.63 -14.85 -2.37
C TRP A 195 17.45 -13.32 -2.35
N ARG A 196 16.71 -12.79 -3.32
CA ARG A 196 16.37 -11.36 -3.38
C ARG A 196 15.00 -11.16 -2.77
N LEU A 197 14.90 -10.37 -1.71
CA LEU A 197 13.60 -10.06 -1.12
C LEU A 197 12.86 -9.05 -2.01
N LEU A 198 11.63 -9.38 -2.43
CA LEU A 198 10.71 -8.39 -2.97
C LEU A 198 10.04 -7.65 -1.81
N THR A 199 9.33 -8.36 -0.95
CA THR A 199 8.63 -7.78 0.21
C THR A 199 8.43 -8.81 1.33
N ASP A 200 8.24 -8.34 2.56
CA ASP A 200 7.88 -9.14 3.74
C ASP A 200 6.47 -8.83 4.26
N SER A 201 5.64 -8.07 3.54
CA SER A 201 4.30 -7.70 4.01
C SER A 201 3.22 -8.02 3.00
N MET A 202 3.11 -7.24 1.93
CA MET A 202 2.02 -7.35 0.97
C MET A 202 2.56 -7.63 -0.42
N VAL A 203 2.19 -8.78 -0.97
CA VAL A 203 2.45 -9.14 -2.35
C VAL A 203 1.19 -8.83 -3.16
N PHE A 204 1.37 -8.04 -4.20
CA PHE A 204 0.33 -7.77 -5.18
C PHE A 204 0.56 -8.63 -6.42
N VAL A 205 -0.52 -9.18 -6.95
CA VAL A 205 -0.50 -10.09 -8.09
C VAL A 205 -1.28 -9.44 -9.23
N SER A 206 -0.62 -9.27 -10.38
CA SER A 206 -1.29 -8.95 -11.64
C SER A 206 -1.10 -10.07 -12.65
N SER A 207 -2.18 -10.44 -13.36
CA SER A 207 -2.07 -11.12 -14.65
C SER A 207 -1.88 -10.05 -15.73
N GLY A 208 -1.23 -10.38 -16.86
CA GLY A 208 -1.51 -9.61 -18.07
C GLY A 208 -3.02 -9.69 -18.33
N GLU A 209 -3.69 -8.54 -18.30
CA GLU A 209 -5.10 -8.32 -17.94
C GLU A 209 -5.41 -8.45 -16.43
N ILE A 210 -5.37 -7.32 -15.71
CA ILE A 210 -6.22 -7.13 -14.53
C ILE A 210 -7.57 -6.63 -15.03
N LEU A 211 -8.49 -7.55 -15.33
CA LEU A 211 -9.91 -7.22 -15.23
C LEU A 211 -10.34 -7.49 -13.78
N PRO A 212 -11.18 -6.62 -13.18
CA PRO A 212 -11.42 -6.56 -11.75
C PRO A 212 -12.11 -7.84 -11.26
N GLN A 213 -11.36 -8.74 -10.62
CA GLN A 213 -11.88 -10.03 -10.13
C GLN A 213 -11.87 -10.17 -8.60
N ILE A 214 -11.96 -9.06 -7.87
CA ILE A 214 -12.42 -9.07 -6.48
C ILE A 214 -13.86 -8.50 -6.34
N ALA A 215 -14.43 -7.92 -7.40
CA ALA A 215 -15.80 -7.40 -7.41
C ALA A 215 -16.66 -8.02 -8.52
N ARG A 216 -16.92 -9.34 -8.47
CA ARG A 216 -18.10 -10.00 -9.08
C ARG A 216 -18.18 -11.48 -8.65
N ILE A 217 -18.56 -11.72 -7.41
CA ILE A 217 -19.32 -12.94 -7.12
C ILE A 217 -20.76 -12.64 -7.56
N GLY A 218 -21.08 -12.97 -8.81
CA GLY A 218 -22.42 -12.83 -9.37
C GLY A 218 -22.43 -12.78 -10.90
N ALA A 219 -22.81 -13.92 -11.51
CA ALA A 219 -23.21 -14.14 -12.93
C ALA A 219 -22.19 -13.62 -13.97
N ASP A 220 -21.26 -14.41 -14.51
CA ASP A 220 -21.50 -15.19 -15.74
C ASP A 220 -20.31 -16.14 -16.08
N PHE A 221 -19.40 -16.41 -15.14
CA PHE A 221 -18.29 -17.37 -15.35
C PHE A 221 -18.68 -18.77 -14.85
N ASP A 222 -18.77 -19.72 -15.76
CA ASP A 222 -19.08 -21.12 -15.43
C ASP A 222 -17.82 -21.84 -14.93
N ILE A 223 -17.58 -21.76 -13.61
CA ILE A 223 -16.46 -22.41 -12.92
C ILE A 223 -16.48 -23.94 -13.13
N ALA A 224 -17.65 -24.53 -13.38
CA ALA A 224 -17.79 -25.97 -13.57
C ALA A 224 -17.41 -26.44 -14.98
N ASN A 225 -17.35 -25.54 -15.98
CA ASN A 225 -16.97 -25.88 -17.35
C ASN A 225 -16.00 -24.86 -17.98
N PRO A 226 -14.68 -25.05 -17.75
CA PRO A 226 -13.64 -24.16 -18.26
C PRO A 226 -13.59 -24.03 -19.80
N GLN A 227 -14.18 -24.98 -20.55
CA GLN A 227 -14.17 -24.97 -22.02
C GLN A 227 -15.41 -24.32 -22.66
N ASN A 228 -16.26 -23.65 -21.88
CA ASN A 228 -17.45 -22.97 -22.41
C ASN A 228 -17.04 -21.89 -23.44
N PRO A 229 -17.54 -21.94 -24.70
CA PRO A 229 -17.17 -20.98 -25.75
C PRO A 229 -17.68 -19.54 -25.51
N ARG A 230 -18.53 -19.31 -24.49
CA ARG A 230 -18.87 -17.96 -23.99
C ARG A 230 -17.82 -17.39 -23.04
N ASN A 231 -16.89 -18.21 -22.54
CA ASN A 231 -15.78 -17.71 -21.73
C ASN A 231 -14.79 -16.94 -22.64
N PRO A 232 -14.39 -15.72 -22.26
CA PRO A 232 -13.38 -14.97 -23.02
C PRO A 232 -12.07 -15.77 -23.11
N ARG A 233 -11.49 -15.84 -24.32
CA ARG A 233 -10.22 -16.55 -24.58
C ARG A 233 -9.03 -15.64 -24.26
N LEU A 234 -8.29 -15.96 -23.21
CA LEU A 234 -7.13 -15.18 -22.73
C LEU A 234 -5.85 -15.51 -23.51
N LYS A 235 -5.01 -14.48 -23.77
CA LYS A 235 -3.63 -14.65 -24.23
C LYS A 235 -2.71 -14.85 -23.01
N ASN A 236 -1.77 -15.79 -23.11
CA ASN A 236 -0.80 -16.13 -22.06
C ASN A 236 0.24 -15.02 -21.85
N GLU A 237 -0.04 -14.07 -20.95
CA GLU A 237 0.95 -13.17 -20.38
C GLU A 237 1.05 -13.51 -18.88
N GLY A 238 2.13 -14.18 -18.48
CA GLY A 238 2.27 -14.83 -17.16
C GLY A 238 2.07 -13.90 -15.94
N ILE A 239 2.02 -14.53 -14.76
CA ILE A 239 1.83 -13.84 -13.47
C ILE A 239 2.96 -12.83 -13.20
N ARG A 240 2.61 -11.62 -12.78
CA ARG A 240 3.53 -10.60 -12.24
C ARG A 240 3.29 -10.43 -10.74
N LEU A 241 4.38 -10.38 -9.97
CA LEU A 241 4.37 -10.14 -8.54
C LEU A 241 5.00 -8.77 -8.25
N LEU A 242 4.29 -7.97 -7.46
CA LEU A 242 4.71 -6.68 -6.95
C LEU A 242 4.64 -6.70 -5.42
N GLY A 243 5.27 -5.73 -4.76
CA GLY A 243 5.44 -5.77 -3.31
C GLY A 243 5.33 -4.40 -2.65
N PHE A 244 4.94 -4.44 -1.37
CA PHE A 244 5.00 -3.32 -0.44
C PHE A 244 5.08 -3.82 1.02
N PRO A 245 5.93 -3.24 1.89
CA PRO A 245 7.05 -2.38 1.54
C PRO A 245 8.17 -3.23 0.90
N VAL A 246 8.84 -2.68 -0.10
CA VAL A 246 9.94 -3.35 -0.82
C VAL A 246 11.22 -3.33 0.00
N GLY A 247 11.87 -4.49 0.11
CA GLY A 247 13.18 -4.62 0.76
C GLY A 247 13.19 -4.47 2.29
N GLN A 248 12.02 -4.24 2.91
CA GLN A 248 11.92 -4.09 4.36
C GLN A 248 11.45 -5.37 5.03
N ILE A 249 12.08 -5.67 6.18
CA ILE A 249 11.70 -6.77 7.08
C ILE A 249 11.41 -6.19 8.46
N LYS A 250 10.41 -6.75 9.16
CA LYS A 250 10.15 -6.46 10.58
C LYS A 250 10.43 -7.68 11.45
N LEU A 251 11.34 -7.56 12.40
CA LEU A 251 11.72 -8.61 13.34
C LEU A 251 11.20 -8.32 14.74
N ARG A 252 10.87 -9.37 15.49
CA ARG A 252 10.72 -9.28 16.95
C ARG A 252 12.07 -9.12 17.62
N ALA A 253 12.09 -8.53 18.82
CA ALA A 253 13.31 -8.28 19.57
C ALA A 253 14.17 -9.54 19.82
N ASP A 254 13.53 -10.65 20.20
CA ASP A 254 14.18 -11.94 20.43
C ASP A 254 14.78 -12.54 19.15
N MET A 255 14.14 -12.31 18.00
CA MET A 255 14.65 -12.77 16.70
C MET A 255 15.76 -11.87 16.17
N ALA A 256 15.68 -10.56 16.39
CA ALA A 256 16.73 -9.61 16.02
C ALA A 256 18.07 -9.95 16.69
N ALA A 257 18.03 -10.48 17.93
CA ALA A 257 19.22 -10.93 18.65
C ALA A 257 20.02 -12.03 17.92
N GLN A 258 19.37 -12.80 17.03
CA GLN A 258 20.00 -13.86 16.24
C GLN A 258 20.81 -13.35 15.04
N PHE A 259 20.72 -12.06 14.73
CA PHE A 259 21.43 -11.44 13.60
C PHE A 259 22.33 -10.29 14.09
N PRO A 260 23.37 -10.59 14.90
CA PRO A 260 24.22 -9.56 15.51
C PRO A 260 24.87 -8.63 14.46
N GLN A 261 25.18 -9.14 13.28
CA GLN A 261 25.75 -8.39 12.16
C GLN A 261 24.81 -7.31 11.59
N LEU A 262 23.49 -7.41 11.84
CA LEU A 262 22.51 -6.46 11.31
C LEU A 262 22.12 -5.37 12.30
N ARG A 263 22.59 -5.45 13.55
CA ARG A 263 22.24 -4.50 14.62
C ARG A 263 22.39 -3.01 14.25
N PRO A 264 23.45 -2.58 13.54
CA PRO A 264 23.61 -1.16 13.17
C PRO A 264 22.49 -0.61 12.26
N TYR A 265 21.74 -1.49 11.59
CA TYR A 265 20.72 -1.12 10.61
C TYR A 265 19.28 -1.30 11.15
N LEU A 266 19.13 -1.74 12.40
CA LEU A 266 17.82 -1.98 13.01
C LEU A 266 17.24 -0.68 13.55
N THR A 267 16.05 -0.32 13.08
CA THR A 267 15.27 0.80 13.61
C THR A 267 14.13 0.27 14.48
N PRO A 268 14.01 0.68 15.75
CA PRO A 268 12.90 0.26 16.60
C PRO A 268 11.57 0.86 16.10
N GLU A 269 10.51 0.07 16.21
CA GLU A 269 9.14 0.44 15.86
C GLU A 269 8.19 -0.21 16.88
N ILE A 270 7.32 0.59 17.51
CA ILE A 270 6.33 0.06 18.46
C ILE A 270 5.10 -0.40 17.68
N VAL A 271 4.78 -1.69 17.80
CA VAL A 271 3.62 -2.29 17.13
C VAL A 271 2.82 -3.08 18.14
N ARG A 272 1.61 -2.61 18.49
CA ARG A 272 0.69 -3.28 19.43
C ARG A 272 1.38 -3.64 20.77
N ASP A 273 1.99 -2.63 21.39
CA ASP A 273 2.73 -2.74 22.67
C ASP A 273 3.99 -3.63 22.64
N GLU A 274 4.39 -4.14 21.46
CA GLU A 274 5.62 -4.91 21.27
C GLU A 274 6.63 -4.09 20.47
N THR A 275 7.88 -3.99 20.97
CA THR A 275 8.97 -3.40 20.19
C THR A 275 9.40 -4.37 19.10
N LYS A 276 9.17 -3.98 17.86
CA LYS A 276 9.73 -4.63 16.67
C LYS A 276 10.90 -3.82 16.13
N TYR A 277 11.73 -4.46 15.33
CA TYR A 277 12.84 -3.83 14.65
C TYR A 277 12.63 -3.92 13.16
N ARG A 278 12.52 -2.77 12.53
CA ARG A 278 12.49 -2.64 11.08
C ARG A 278 13.93 -2.64 10.56
N LEU A 279 14.14 -3.36 9.46
CA LEU A 279 15.39 -3.44 8.73
C LEU A 279 15.12 -3.14 7.26
N ASP A 280 15.86 -2.20 6.68
CA ASP A 280 15.95 -2.06 5.23
C ASP A 280 17.19 -2.83 4.74
N LEU A 281 16.96 -3.89 3.96
CA LEU A 281 18.03 -4.77 3.50
C LEU A 281 19.08 -4.06 2.65
N ARG A 282 18.70 -2.96 1.98
CA ARG A 282 19.62 -2.14 1.17
C ARG A 282 20.74 -1.55 2.02
N GLN A 283 20.41 -1.09 3.23
CA GLN A 283 21.39 -0.49 4.14
C GLN A 283 22.42 -1.51 4.63
N ALA A 284 22.02 -2.78 4.71
CA ALA A 284 22.88 -3.89 5.09
C ALA A 284 23.61 -4.53 3.89
N GLY A 285 23.49 -3.99 2.68
CA GLY A 285 24.07 -4.56 1.46
C GLY A 285 23.47 -5.93 1.07
N VAL A 286 22.28 -6.25 1.56
CA VAL A 286 21.58 -7.50 1.25
C VAL A 286 20.71 -7.29 -0.01
N PRO A 287 20.78 -8.18 -1.02
CA PRO A 287 20.04 -8.00 -2.26
C PRO A 287 18.51 -7.88 -2.09
N VAL A 288 17.94 -6.90 -2.77
CA VAL A 288 16.49 -6.64 -2.86
C VAL A 288 16.04 -6.73 -4.32
N TRP A 289 14.79 -7.11 -4.55
CA TRP A 289 14.14 -7.06 -5.85
C TRP A 289 13.17 -5.87 -5.89
N GLU A 290 13.48 -4.86 -6.71
CA GLU A 290 12.76 -3.57 -6.68
C GLU A 290 11.73 -3.40 -7.78
N THR A 291 11.81 -4.21 -8.83
CA THR A 291 10.90 -4.18 -9.98
C THR A 291 9.88 -5.30 -9.93
N ALA A 292 8.90 -5.32 -10.84
CA ALA A 292 7.96 -6.45 -10.91
C ALA A 292 8.71 -7.77 -11.17
N VAL A 293 8.36 -8.82 -10.43
CA VAL A 293 8.88 -10.18 -10.67
C VAL A 293 7.93 -10.89 -11.62
N THR A 294 8.43 -11.37 -12.75
CA THR A 294 7.69 -12.28 -13.65
C THR A 294 8.35 -13.65 -13.57
N PRO A 295 8.01 -14.48 -12.57
CA PRO A 295 8.75 -15.70 -12.32
C PRO A 295 8.41 -16.77 -13.35
N SER A 296 9.39 -17.59 -13.71
CA SER A 296 9.18 -18.79 -14.53
C SER A 296 8.42 -19.87 -13.75
N ARG A 297 8.56 -19.89 -12.41
CA ARG A 297 7.71 -20.65 -11.49
C ARG A 297 7.53 -19.91 -10.17
N ALA A 298 6.35 -20.03 -9.58
CA ALA A 298 6.07 -19.55 -8.24
C ALA A 298 5.74 -20.73 -7.32
N ALA A 299 6.38 -20.79 -6.16
CA ALA A 299 6.08 -21.73 -5.09
C ALA A 299 5.38 -20.99 -3.95
N LEU A 300 4.23 -21.50 -3.55
CA LEU A 300 3.48 -21.00 -2.41
C LEU A 300 3.67 -21.93 -1.21
N CYS A 301 4.25 -21.43 -0.13
CA CYS A 301 4.57 -22.21 1.05
C CYS A 301 3.78 -21.71 2.26
N LEU A 302 3.03 -22.62 2.88
CA LEU A 302 2.39 -22.38 4.15
C LEU A 302 3.39 -22.65 5.27
N LEU A 303 3.76 -21.60 6.01
CA LEU A 303 4.68 -21.72 7.13
C LEU A 303 3.90 -21.90 8.43
N ALA A 304 4.26 -22.93 9.19
CA ALA A 304 3.74 -23.18 10.52
C ALA A 304 4.90 -23.31 11.51
N ARG A 305 4.73 -22.76 12.71
CA ARG A 305 5.68 -22.94 13.81
C ARG A 305 5.35 -24.23 14.56
N HIS A 306 6.38 -24.99 14.90
CA HIS A 306 6.27 -26.20 15.73
C HIS A 306 7.48 -26.32 16.66
N ASP A 307 7.38 -27.19 17.66
CA ASP A 307 8.45 -27.40 18.66
C ASP A 307 9.55 -28.37 18.20
N ALA A 308 9.39 -28.99 17.02
CA ALA A 308 10.43 -29.88 16.50
C ALA A 308 11.71 -29.09 16.11
N PRO A 309 12.90 -29.68 16.32
CA PRO A 309 14.18 -29.01 16.09
C PRO A 309 14.50 -28.75 14.61
N ASP A 310 13.87 -29.53 13.71
CA ASP A 310 14.16 -29.50 12.28
C ASP A 310 12.97 -28.98 11.46
N THR A 311 13.27 -28.23 10.40
CA THR A 311 12.24 -27.83 9.43
C THR A 311 11.81 -29.02 8.58
N ARG A 312 10.51 -29.28 8.50
CA ARG A 312 9.93 -30.31 7.63
C ARG A 312 9.17 -29.67 6.48
N VAL A 313 9.42 -30.16 5.27
CA VAL A 313 8.67 -29.77 4.07
C VAL A 313 7.77 -30.93 3.69
N THR A 314 6.48 -30.65 3.53
CA THR A 314 5.48 -31.64 3.09
C THR A 314 4.61 -31.02 2.01
N ALA A 315 4.13 -31.86 1.09
CA ALA A 315 3.18 -31.41 0.09
C ALA A 315 1.85 -31.02 0.77
N VAL A 316 1.25 -29.93 0.31
CA VAL A 316 -0.04 -29.44 0.80
C VAL A 316 -1.06 -29.52 -0.34
N SER A 317 -2.29 -29.89 -0.03
CA SER A 317 -3.36 -29.90 -1.02
C SER A 317 -3.70 -28.49 -1.50
N GLN A 318 -4.18 -28.38 -2.73
CA GLN A 318 -4.61 -27.11 -3.30
C GLN A 318 -5.75 -26.46 -2.48
N GLU A 319 -6.67 -27.26 -1.95
CA GLU A 319 -7.75 -26.81 -1.08
C GLU A 319 -7.21 -26.08 0.16
N ARG A 320 -6.25 -26.68 0.86
CA ARG A 320 -5.66 -26.09 2.07
C ARG A 320 -4.85 -24.82 1.79
N VAL A 321 -4.27 -24.74 0.60
CA VAL A 321 -3.65 -23.51 0.10
C VAL A 321 -4.68 -22.41 -0.10
N TRP A 322 -5.81 -22.71 -0.75
CA TRP A 322 -6.89 -21.75 -0.94
C TRP A 322 -7.50 -21.29 0.38
N GLU A 323 -7.74 -22.20 1.31
CA GLU A 323 -8.18 -21.83 2.66
C GLU A 323 -7.21 -20.88 3.35
N ALA A 324 -5.91 -21.12 3.23
CA ALA A 324 -4.90 -20.26 3.81
C ALA A 324 -4.84 -18.89 3.13
N ILE A 325 -4.99 -18.82 1.81
CA ILE A 325 -5.12 -17.54 1.09
C ILE A 325 -6.34 -16.79 1.61
N MET A 326 -7.53 -17.41 1.59
CA MET A 326 -8.78 -16.76 2.01
C MET A 326 -8.79 -16.32 3.48
N ARG A 327 -8.06 -17.02 4.37
CA ARG A 327 -7.94 -16.65 5.79
C ARG A 327 -6.88 -15.58 6.06
N ASN A 328 -5.90 -15.41 5.18
CA ASN A 328 -4.81 -14.44 5.34
C ASN A 328 -4.96 -13.22 4.40
N SER A 329 -5.86 -13.29 3.42
CA SER A 329 -6.24 -12.19 2.53
C SER A 329 -7.36 -11.37 3.19
N LEU A 330 -7.00 -10.14 3.57
CA LEU A 330 -7.81 -9.10 4.23
C LEU A 330 -8.37 -9.46 5.61
#